data_AF-A0A8B3KW78-F1
#
_entry.id   AF-A0A8B3KW78-F1
#
_cell.length_a   1.000
_cell.length_b   1.000
_cell.length_c   1.000
_cell.angle_alpha   90.00
_cell.angle_beta   90.00
_cell.angle_gamma   90.00
#
_symmetry.space_group_name_H-M   'P 1'
#
loop_
_entity.id
_entity.type
_entity.pdbx_description
1 polymer ?
#
loop_
_entity_poly.entity_id
_entity_poly.type
_entity_poly.pdbx_seq_one_letter_code
_entity_poly.pdbx_strand_id
1 'polypeptide(L)'
;MNALPPRPRHHVVILGGGFTGAAVAWHLARQSSRPLITVIEPRAFLGGGLAYSSEEPSHRVNVPASRMSLSPDEPEHFWRWLAHDGEAERDPDAVWSNGDIFPRRQVFGRYVAEHLGPYIETGAIRH
;
A
#
# COMPACT_ATOMS: atom_id res chain seq x y z
N MET A 1 -17.26 -28.48 31.96
CA MET A 1 -17.30 -27.82 30.64
C MET A 1 -15.89 -27.81 30.08
N ASN A 2 -15.58 -28.70 29.13
CA ASN A 2 -14.26 -28.68 28.48
C ASN A 2 -14.28 -27.61 27.39
N ALA A 3 -13.58 -26.50 27.63
CA ALA A 3 -13.32 -25.53 26.58
C ALA A 3 -12.45 -26.21 25.52
N LEU A 4 -12.86 -26.12 24.26
CA LEU A 4 -12.00 -26.54 23.15
C LEU A 4 -10.71 -25.72 23.18
N PRO A 5 -9.54 -26.32 22.90
CA PRO A 5 -8.29 -25.59 22.85
C PRO A 5 -8.41 -24.45 21.81
N PRO A 6 -7.79 -23.28 22.08
CA PRO A 6 -7.82 -22.16 21.14
C PRO A 6 -7.31 -22.64 19.79
N ARG A 7 -8.07 -22.38 18.72
CA ARG A 7 -7.62 -22.69 17.36
C ARG A 7 -6.32 -21.93 17.10
N PRO A 8 -5.27 -22.60 16.59
CA PRO A 8 -4.03 -21.91 16.26
C PRO A 8 -4.33 -20.81 15.25
N ARG A 9 -3.71 -19.64 15.44
CA ARG A 9 -3.80 -18.55 14.47
C ARG A 9 -3.25 -19.04 13.14
N HIS A 10 -4.01 -18.84 12.06
CA HIS A 10 -3.51 -19.11 10.72
C HIS A 10 -2.29 -18.23 10.45
N HIS A 11 -1.24 -18.81 9.85
CA HIS A 11 -0.06 -18.09 9.41
C HIS A 11 -0.09 -18.00 7.88
N VAL A 12 -0.15 -16.77 7.38
CA VAL A 12 -0.10 -16.46 5.95
C VAL A 12 1.29 -15.94 5.61
N VAL A 13 1.94 -16.59 4.66
CA VAL A 13 3.22 -16.15 4.10
C VAL A 13 2.97 -15.67 2.68
N ILE A 14 3.36 -14.43 2.41
CA ILE A 14 3.20 -13.74 1.12
C ILE A 14 4.59 -13.58 0.51
N LEU A 15 4.79 -14.11 -0.70
CA LEU A 15 6.05 -13.98 -1.43
C LEU A 15 5.94 -12.81 -2.42
N GLY A 16 6.75 -11.78 -2.21
CA GLY A 16 6.71 -10.53 -2.95
C GLY A 16 5.94 -9.45 -2.21
N GLY A 17 6.59 -8.30 -2.00
CA GLY A 17 6.07 -7.14 -1.29
C GLY A 17 5.80 -5.95 -2.21
N GLY A 18 5.61 -6.19 -3.50
CA GLY A 18 5.02 -5.20 -4.40
C GLY A 18 3.56 -4.90 -4.06
N PHE A 19 2.90 -4.06 -4.86
CA PHE A 19 1.53 -3.59 -4.61
C PHE A 19 0.57 -4.71 -4.21
N THR A 20 0.48 -5.79 -5.00
CA THR A 20 -0.45 -6.90 -4.74
C THR A 20 -0.20 -7.56 -3.38
N GLY A 21 1.05 -7.89 -3.06
CA GLY A 21 1.39 -8.54 -1.81
C GLY A 21 1.14 -7.64 -0.60
N ALA A 22 1.51 -6.36 -0.72
CA ALA A 22 1.25 -5.36 0.30
C ALA A 22 -0.25 -5.12 0.52
N ALA A 23 -1.04 -5.04 -0.55
CA ALA A 23 -2.49 -4.89 -0.46
C ALA A 23 -3.16 -6.08 0.25
N VAL A 24 -2.77 -7.30 -0.11
CA VAL A 24 -3.25 -8.52 0.57
C VAL A 24 -2.88 -8.49 2.05
N ALA A 25 -1.64 -8.14 2.38
CA ALA A 25 -1.19 -8.06 3.77
C ALA A 25 -1.97 -7.00 4.57
N TRP A 26 -2.19 -5.82 3.99
CA TRP A 26 -2.95 -4.73 4.59
C TRP A 26 -4.40 -5.12 4.87
N HIS A 27 -5.07 -5.76 3.91
CA HIS A 27 -6.44 -6.25 4.08
C HIS A 27 -6.54 -7.35 5.12
N LEU A 28 -5.61 -8.32 5.15
CA LEU A 28 -5.56 -9.37 6.16
C LEU A 28 -5.33 -8.83 7.57
N ALA A 29 -4.46 -7.82 7.73
CA ALA A 29 -4.17 -7.22 9.02
C ALA A 29 -5.37 -6.47 9.62
N ARG A 30 -6.32 -6.03 8.78
CA ARG A 30 -7.57 -5.36 9.17
C ARG A 30 -8.69 -6.33 9.54
N GLN A 31 -8.56 -7.63 9.24
CA GLN A 31 -9.60 -8.62 9.56
C GLN A 31 -9.64 -8.96 11.07
N SER A 32 -10.82 -9.30 11.57
CA SER A 32 -11.03 -9.71 12.97
C SER A 32 -10.28 -10.99 13.35
N SER A 33 -10.00 -11.86 12.37
CA SER A 33 -9.25 -13.12 12.54
C SER A 33 -7.78 -12.90 12.91
N ARG A 34 -7.20 -11.74 12.55
CA ARG A 34 -5.81 -11.32 12.82
C ARG A 34 -4.80 -12.49 12.67
N PRO A 35 -4.67 -13.06 11.45
CA PRO A 35 -3.67 -14.10 11.20
C PRO A 35 -2.26 -13.57 11.49
N LEU A 36 -1.32 -14.48 11.68
CA LEU A 36 0.10 -14.12 11.60
C LEU A 36 0.43 -13.87 10.13
N ILE A 37 1.03 -12.74 9.80
CA ILE A 37 1.34 -12.35 8.42
C ILE A 37 2.84 -12.16 8.29
N THR A 38 3.44 -12.79 7.28
CA THR A 38 4.83 -12.58 6.89
C THR A 38 4.91 -12.28 5.41
N VAL A 39 5.57 -11.18 5.05
CA VAL A 39 5.79 -10.76 3.66
C VAL A 39 7.27 -10.86 3.37
N ILE A 40 7.64 -11.70 2.42
CA ILE A 40 9.04 -11.85 1.99
C ILE A 40 9.27 -10.93 0.80
N GLU A 41 10.01 -9.85 1.03
CA GLU A 41 10.36 -8.85 0.01
C GLU A 41 11.81 -8.37 0.25
N PRO A 42 12.71 -8.47 -0.75
CA PRO A 42 14.09 -8.05 -0.59
C PRO A 42 14.28 -6.54 -0.42
N ARG A 43 13.32 -5.72 -0.86
CA ARG A 43 13.36 -4.25 -0.67
C ARG A 43 13.04 -3.88 0.77
N ALA A 44 13.56 -2.74 1.23
CA ALA A 44 13.36 -2.23 2.58
C ALA A 44 11.91 -1.81 2.89
N PHE A 45 11.12 -1.52 1.86
CA PHE A 45 9.73 -1.09 2.01
C PHE A 45 8.79 -1.96 1.18
N LEU A 46 7.64 -2.28 1.76
CA LEU A 46 6.52 -2.92 1.07
C LEU A 46 5.74 -1.92 0.22
N GLY A 47 4.95 -2.42 -0.73
CA GLY A 47 4.05 -1.64 -1.59
C GLY A 47 4.64 -1.25 -2.93
N GLY A 48 5.94 -0.96 -2.97
CA GLY A 48 6.63 -0.48 -4.16
C GLY A 48 6.79 -1.55 -5.26
N GLY A 49 7.47 -2.65 -4.95
CA GLY A 49 7.82 -3.69 -5.92
C GLY A 49 8.52 -3.13 -7.16
N LEU A 50 8.48 -3.86 -8.29
CA LEU A 50 9.08 -3.36 -9.53
C LEU A 50 8.34 -2.13 -10.09
N ALA A 51 7.01 -2.08 -9.93
CA ALA A 51 6.17 -1.08 -10.57
C ALA A 51 6.31 0.30 -9.92
N TYR A 52 6.42 0.37 -8.60
CA TYR A 52 6.31 1.60 -7.82
C TYR A 52 7.55 1.91 -6.96
N SER A 53 8.66 1.18 -7.13
CA SER A 53 9.96 1.52 -6.49
C SER A 53 10.94 2.23 -7.42
N SER A 54 10.53 2.65 -8.62
CA SER A 54 11.43 3.35 -9.52
C SER A 54 11.60 4.82 -9.12
N GLU A 55 12.86 5.27 -9.04
CA GLU A 55 13.22 6.67 -8.74
C GLU A 55 13.23 7.57 -10.00
N GLU A 56 13.06 6.99 -11.18
CA GLU A 56 13.06 7.70 -12.47
C GLU A 56 11.88 8.69 -12.53
N PRO A 57 12.13 10.01 -12.57
CA PRO A 57 11.09 11.05 -12.55
C PRO A 57 10.02 10.90 -13.64
N SER A 58 10.39 10.38 -14.81
CA SER A 58 9.47 10.20 -15.93
C SER A 58 8.50 9.03 -15.75
N HIS A 59 8.75 8.12 -14.82
CA HIS A 59 7.84 7.02 -14.53
C HIS A 59 6.62 7.51 -13.73
N ARG A 60 5.55 7.82 -14.45
CA ARG A 60 4.24 8.20 -13.88
C ARG A 60 3.24 7.04 -13.86
N VAL A 61 2.21 7.18 -13.03
CA VAL A 61 1.04 6.31 -13.11
C VAL A 61 0.30 6.54 -14.43
N ASN A 62 -0.35 5.50 -14.94
CA ASN A 62 -1.03 5.52 -16.25
C ASN A 62 -2.54 5.83 -16.14
N VAL A 63 -3.04 6.01 -14.92
CA VAL A 63 -4.42 6.42 -14.65
C VAL A 63 -4.38 7.61 -13.68
N PRO A 64 -5.38 8.51 -13.71
CA PRO A 64 -5.45 9.61 -12.75
C PRO A 64 -5.45 9.09 -11.31
N ALA A 65 -4.84 9.86 -10.39
CA ALA A 65 -4.81 9.53 -8.97
C ALA A 65 -6.22 9.34 -8.36
N SER A 66 -7.23 10.04 -8.90
CA SER A 66 -8.65 9.88 -8.53
C SER A 66 -9.24 8.50 -8.83
N ARG A 67 -8.55 7.66 -9.61
CA ARG A 67 -8.97 6.30 -9.98
C ARG A 67 -8.12 5.20 -9.34
N MET A 68 -7.21 5.55 -8.44
CA MET A 68 -6.35 4.59 -7.75
C MET A 68 -6.72 4.53 -6.27
N SER A 69 -6.70 3.32 -5.70
CA SER A 69 -6.94 3.14 -4.27
C SER A 69 -6.36 1.82 -3.76
N LEU A 70 -5.92 1.81 -2.51
CA LEU A 70 -5.64 0.59 -1.74
C LEU A 70 -6.93 0.00 -1.09
N SER A 71 -7.95 0.85 -0.91
CA SER A 71 -9.23 0.53 -0.28
C SER A 71 -10.35 0.50 -1.31
N PRO A 72 -10.85 -0.68 -1.71
CA PRO A 72 -11.94 -0.80 -2.68
C PRO A 72 -13.22 -0.05 -2.27
N ASP A 73 -13.49 0.03 -0.96
CA ASP A 73 -14.65 0.73 -0.40
C ASP A 73 -14.46 2.26 -0.36
N GLU A 74 -13.23 2.74 -0.57
CA GLU A 74 -12.90 4.17 -0.62
C GLU A 74 -12.13 4.50 -1.91
N PRO A 75 -12.82 4.65 -3.05
CA PRO A 75 -12.16 4.87 -4.35
C PRO A 75 -11.23 6.09 -4.42
N GLU A 76 -11.51 7.12 -3.62
CA GLU A 76 -10.72 8.35 -3.55
C GLU A 76 -9.61 8.32 -2.48
N HIS A 77 -9.33 7.17 -1.88
CA HIS A 77 -8.43 7.10 -0.72
C HIS A 77 -6.99 7.53 -1.07
N PHE A 78 -6.48 7.17 -2.26
CA PHE A 78 -5.18 7.70 -2.70
C PHE A 78 -5.24 9.19 -3.00
N TRP A 79 -6.30 9.66 -3.66
CA TRP A 79 -6.51 11.07 -3.98
C TRP A 79 -6.50 11.96 -2.74
N ARG A 80 -7.24 11.56 -1.70
CA ARG A 80 -7.25 12.29 -0.41
C ARG A 80 -5.88 12.31 0.24
N TRP A 81 -5.18 11.18 0.26
CA TRP A 81 -3.81 11.13 0.80
C TRP A 81 -2.87 12.07 0.03
N LEU A 82 -2.94 12.05 -1.32
CA LEU A 82 -2.11 12.86 -2.20
C LEU A 82 -2.31 14.38 -1.97
N ALA A 83 -3.56 14.80 -1.72
CA ALA A 83 -3.88 16.19 -1.42
C ALA A 83 -3.26 16.69 -0.10
N HIS A 84 -2.97 15.80 0.85
CA HIS A 84 -2.32 16.15 2.13
C HIS A 84 -0.80 16.02 2.06
N ASP A 85 -0.29 15.20 1.14
CA ASP A 85 1.14 14.91 0.99
C ASP A 85 1.91 16.07 0.33
N GLY A 86 1.23 16.99 -0.38
CA GLY A 86 1.81 18.18 -1.00
C GLY A 86 2.60 17.89 -2.29
N GLU A 87 2.29 16.77 -2.95
CA GLU A 87 3.01 16.35 -4.16
C GLU A 87 2.70 17.25 -5.36
N ALA A 88 1.46 17.75 -5.46
CA ALA A 88 1.04 18.59 -6.57
C ALA A 88 1.82 19.93 -6.61
N GLU A 89 2.20 20.46 -5.45
CA GLU A 89 3.03 21.65 -5.33
C GLU A 89 4.50 21.38 -5.68
N ARG A 90 5.00 20.17 -5.37
CA ARG A 90 6.39 19.77 -5.63
C ARG A 90 6.63 19.32 -7.08
N ASP A 91 5.61 18.79 -7.73
CA ASP A 91 5.65 18.30 -9.11
C ASP A 91 4.49 18.89 -9.94
N PRO A 92 4.59 20.17 -10.37
CA PRO A 92 3.57 20.81 -11.20
C PRO A 92 3.30 20.07 -12.52
N ASP A 93 4.31 19.35 -13.05
CA ASP A 93 4.21 18.53 -14.25
C ASP A 93 3.31 17.29 -14.06
N ALA A 94 2.92 16.97 -12.82
CA ALA A 94 1.94 15.93 -12.54
C ALA A 94 0.50 16.38 -12.83
N VAL A 95 0.23 17.68 -12.89
CA VAL A 95 -1.13 18.24 -13.04
C VAL A 95 -1.41 18.50 -14.52
N TRP A 96 -2.44 17.86 -15.05
CA TRP A 96 -2.88 18.06 -16.42
C TRP A 96 -3.90 19.20 -16.56
N SER A 97 -4.10 19.67 -17.78
CA SER A 97 -4.97 20.82 -18.08
C SER A 97 -6.44 20.62 -17.69
N ASN A 98 -6.89 19.38 -17.56
CA ASN A 98 -8.23 19.02 -17.10
C ASN A 98 -8.33 18.87 -15.57
N GLY A 99 -7.25 19.11 -14.83
CA GLY A 99 -7.17 18.97 -13.38
C GLY A 99 -6.84 17.55 -12.89
N ASP A 100 -6.70 16.57 -13.78
CA ASP A 100 -6.23 15.23 -13.38
C ASP A 100 -4.77 15.29 -12.92
N ILE A 101 -4.43 14.48 -11.92
CA ILE A 101 -3.06 14.38 -11.39
C ILE A 101 -2.50 12.98 -11.69
N PHE A 102 -1.34 12.95 -12.34
CA PHE A 102 -0.57 11.76 -12.68
C PHE A 102 0.77 11.77 -11.95
N PRO A 103 0.78 11.45 -10.64
CA PRO A 103 2.01 11.49 -9.86
C PRO A 103 3.02 10.43 -10.35
N ARG A 104 4.27 10.60 -9.93
CA ARG A 104 5.32 9.60 -10.15
C ARG A 104 4.92 8.28 -9.50
N ARG A 105 5.32 7.15 -10.09
CA ARG A 105 4.99 5.81 -9.56
C ARG A 105 5.45 5.62 -8.12
N GLN A 106 6.61 6.18 -7.75
CA GLN A 106 7.12 6.15 -6.38
C GLN A 106 6.18 6.78 -5.35
N VAL A 107 5.37 7.77 -5.74
CA VAL A 107 4.41 8.43 -4.85
C VAL A 107 3.30 7.46 -4.45
N PHE A 108 2.79 6.68 -5.42
CA PHE A 108 1.84 5.62 -5.11
C PHE A 108 2.49 4.51 -4.27
N GLY A 109 3.76 4.19 -4.51
CA GLY A 109 4.54 3.27 -3.67
C GLY A 109 4.65 3.74 -2.21
N ARG A 110 4.98 5.03 -1.99
CA ARG A 110 5.03 5.68 -0.66
C ARG A 110 3.68 5.59 0.05
N TYR A 111 2.62 5.98 -0.66
CA TYR A 111 1.25 5.85 -0.16
C TYR A 111 0.97 4.43 0.36
N VAL A 112 1.28 3.39 -0.41
CA VAL A 112 1.04 2.01 0.05
C VAL A 112 1.92 1.67 1.26
N ALA A 113 3.21 2.02 1.23
CA ALA A 113 4.15 1.76 2.33
C ALA A 113 3.68 2.39 3.66
N GLU A 114 3.24 3.65 3.63
CA GLU A 114 2.73 4.36 4.81
C GLU A 114 1.50 3.69 5.42
N HIS A 115 0.61 3.13 4.58
CA HIS A 115 -0.57 2.41 5.08
C HIS A 115 -0.22 1.06 5.72
N LEU A 116 0.92 0.46 5.36
CA LEU A 116 1.42 -0.74 6.03
C LEU A 116 2.24 -0.43 7.29
N GLY A 117 2.86 0.75 7.38
CA GLY A 117 3.72 1.18 8.50
C GLY A 117 3.17 0.81 9.89
N PRO A 118 1.94 1.22 10.26
CA PRO A 118 1.37 0.90 11.57
C PRO A 118 1.25 -0.61 11.85
N TYR A 119 1.02 -1.42 10.82
CA TYR A 119 0.90 -2.88 10.97
C TYR A 119 2.27 -3.56 11.07
N ILE A 120 3.30 -2.98 10.47
CA ILE A 120 4.69 -3.42 10.62
C ILE A 120 5.20 -3.06 12.02
N GLU A 121 4.98 -1.83 12.46
CA GLU A 121 5.37 -1.33 13.79
C GLU A 121 4.75 -2.13 14.93
N THR A 122 3.46 -2.50 14.79
CA THR A 122 2.76 -3.34 15.78
C THR A 122 3.10 -4.83 15.67
N GLY A 123 3.89 -5.25 14.67
CA GLY A 123 4.23 -6.63 14.39
C GLY A 123 3.07 -7.48 13.86
N ALA A 124 1.95 -6.86 13.48
CA ALA A 124 0.82 -7.52 12.82
C ALA A 124 1.22 -8.05 11.43
N ILE A 125 2.12 -7.33 10.74
CA ILE A 125 2.80 -7.75 9.52
C ILE A 125 4.29 -7.83 9.83
N ARG A 126 4.91 -8.98 9.51
CA ARG A 126 6.37 -9.12 9.54
C ARG A 126 6.91 -9.00 8.13
N HIS A 127 7.91 -8.16 7.93
CA HIS A 127 8.65 -7.98 6.69
C HIS A 127 10.10 -8.33 6.97
#